data_AF-A0A7C7R0K0-F1
#
_entry.id   AF-A0A7C7R0K0-F1
#
_cell.length_a   1.000
_cell.length_b   1.000
_cell.length_c   1.000
_cell.angle_alpha   90.00
_cell.angle_beta   90.00
_cell.angle_gamma   90.00
#
_symmetry.space_group_name_H-M   'P 1'
#
loop_
_entity.id
_entity.type
_entity.pdbx_description
1 polymer ?
#
loop_
_entity_poly.entity_id
_entity_poly.type
_entity_poly.pdbx_seq_one_letter_code
_entity_poly.pdbx_strand_id
1 'polypeptide(L)'
;MDITSKSVRGRGAQSNAVGRFERHGREAVDDGWDIVEDLPPLRTEVTDEVPRRVITRNTSPDISFDRSINPYRGCEHGCVYCFARPSHAYLGLSPGLDFETKLIARPQAPRVLEAELRRAS
;
A
#
# COMPACT_ATOMS: atom_id res chain seq x y z
N MET A 1 25.82 -18.40 1.93
CA MET A 1 24.76 -18.14 0.95
C MET A 1 24.30 -16.70 1.14
N ASP A 2 24.37 -15.88 0.09
CA ASP A 2 23.97 -14.48 0.13
C ASP A 2 22.42 -14.43 0.01
N ILE A 3 21.71 -14.18 1.12
CA ILE A 3 20.24 -14.01 1.14
C ILE A 3 19.86 -12.60 0.66
N THR A 4 20.80 -11.89 0.03
CA THR A 4 20.64 -10.50 -0.40
C THR A 4 19.43 -10.39 -1.31
N SER A 5 18.50 -9.53 -0.89
CA SER A 5 17.21 -9.26 -1.50
C SER A 5 17.27 -9.27 -3.02
N LYS A 6 16.82 -10.37 -3.64
CA LYS A 6 16.66 -10.46 -5.09
C LYS A 6 15.67 -9.37 -5.49
N SER A 7 16.11 -8.40 -6.28
CA SER A 7 15.24 -7.30 -6.69
C SER A 7 14.02 -7.87 -7.43
N VAL A 8 12.82 -7.48 -6.99
CA VAL A 8 11.58 -7.93 -7.63
C VAL A 8 11.44 -7.15 -8.94
N ARG A 9 11.66 -7.83 -10.07
CA ARG A 9 11.56 -7.20 -11.40
C ARG A 9 10.16 -6.61 -11.61
N GLY A 10 10.10 -5.43 -12.20
CA GLY A 10 8.84 -4.74 -12.52
C GLY A 10 8.15 -4.06 -11.34
N ARG A 11 8.82 -3.93 -10.18
CA ARG A 11 8.32 -3.23 -9.00
C ARG A 11 9.17 -1.99 -8.69
N GLY A 12 8.52 -0.95 -8.16
CA GLY A 12 9.17 0.30 -7.78
C GLY A 12 9.88 0.21 -6.42
N ALA A 13 9.32 -0.56 -5.49
CA ALA A 13 9.91 -0.82 -4.19
C ALA A 13 10.90 -1.98 -4.25
N GLN A 14 12.07 -1.76 -3.64
CA GLN A 14 13.12 -2.78 -3.54
C GLN A 14 13.06 -3.58 -2.24
N SER A 15 12.15 -3.25 -1.32
CA SER A 15 12.03 -3.90 -0.01
C SER A 15 10.58 -4.18 0.37
N ASN A 16 10.37 -5.24 1.15
CA ASN A 16 9.13 -5.48 1.88
C ASN A 16 9.33 -5.26 3.39
N ALA A 17 10.13 -4.26 3.76
CA ALA A 17 10.38 -3.94 5.16
C ALA A 17 9.07 -3.62 5.88
N VAL A 18 8.91 -4.12 7.11
CA VAL A 18 7.70 -3.88 7.91
C VAL A 18 7.45 -2.39 8.11
N GLY A 19 6.19 -2.02 8.30
CA GLY A 19 5.81 -0.63 8.55
C GLY A 19 6.39 -0.09 9.86
N ARG A 20 6.56 1.24 9.94
CA ARG A 20 7.12 1.94 11.12
C ARG A 20 6.37 1.72 12.45
N PHE A 21 5.16 1.16 12.39
CA PHE A 21 4.30 0.91 13.55
C PHE A 21 4.35 -0.54 14.04
N GLU A 22 5.04 -1.41 13.30
CA GLU A 22 5.14 -2.82 13.64
C GLU A 22 6.13 -3.03 14.78
N ARG A 23 5.74 -3.87 15.75
CA ARG A 23 6.60 -4.23 16.89
C ARG A 23 7.76 -5.14 16.49
N HIS A 24 7.56 -5.96 15.45
CA HIS A 24 8.51 -6.99 15.04
C HIS A 24 8.89 -6.81 13.57
N GLY A 25 10.18 -6.97 13.29
CA GLY A 25 10.70 -7.07 11.93
C GLY A 25 10.54 -8.48 11.36
N ARG A 26 10.78 -8.60 10.06
CA ARG A 26 10.90 -9.89 9.36
C ARG A 26 12.20 -9.88 8.59
N GLU A 27 12.92 -10.99 8.66
CA GLU A 27 14.16 -11.21 7.93
C GLU A 27 14.03 -12.54 7.19
N ALA A 28 14.41 -12.54 5.92
CA ALA A 28 14.50 -13.77 5.15
C ALA A 28 15.75 -14.51 5.63
N VAL A 29 15.57 -15.76 6.05
CA VAL A 29 16.65 -16.63 6.51
C VAL A 29 16.63 -17.91 5.70
N ASP A 30 17.82 -18.44 5.43
CA ASP A 30 17.98 -19.78 4.86
C ASP A 30 17.45 -20.80 5.89
N ASP A 31 16.56 -21.69 5.46
CA ASP A 31 15.93 -22.69 6.31
C ASP A 31 16.73 -24.00 6.40
N GLY A 32 17.87 -24.08 5.70
CA GLY A 32 18.80 -25.22 5.70
C GLY A 32 18.41 -26.36 4.78
N TRP A 33 17.38 -26.19 3.94
CA TRP A 33 16.93 -27.22 3.01
C TRP A 33 17.46 -26.97 1.59
N ASP A 34 18.14 -27.96 1.01
CA ASP A 34 18.62 -27.92 -0.38
C ASP A 34 17.50 -28.20 -1.39
N ILE A 35 16.47 -27.36 -1.37
CA ILE A 35 15.39 -27.34 -2.38
C ILE A 35 15.59 -26.13 -3.28
N VAL A 36 15.63 -26.37 -4.60
CA VAL A 36 15.59 -25.29 -5.58
C VAL A 36 14.15 -24.77 -5.65
N GLU A 37 13.77 -23.93 -4.70
CA GLU A 37 12.48 -23.25 -4.73
C GLU A 37 12.55 -22.00 -5.61
N ASP A 38 12.16 -22.16 -6.88
CA ASP A 38 11.78 -21.00 -7.68
C ASP A 38 10.46 -20.44 -7.12
N LEU A 39 10.57 -19.38 -6.31
CA LEU A 39 9.41 -18.67 -5.79
C LEU A 39 8.52 -18.17 -6.95
N PRO A 40 7.19 -18.32 -6.84
CA PRO A 40 6.28 -17.82 -7.87
C PRO A 40 6.40 -16.29 -8.00
N PRO A 41 6.09 -15.73 -9.18
CA PRO A 41 6.06 -14.28 -9.36
C PRO A 41 5.14 -13.61 -8.34
N LEU A 42 5.60 -12.50 -7.76
CA LEU A 42 4.82 -11.72 -6.80
C LEU A 42 3.63 -11.03 -7.48
N ARG A 43 2.45 -11.64 -7.35
CA ARG A 43 1.20 -11.15 -7.94
C ARG A 43 0.59 -10.03 -7.09
N THR A 44 -0.15 -9.16 -7.76
CA THR A 44 -0.98 -8.17 -7.09
C THR A 44 -2.30 -8.80 -6.69
N GLU A 45 -2.73 -8.53 -5.46
CA GLU A 45 -4.00 -8.90 -4.90
C GLU A 45 -4.82 -7.63 -4.65
N VAL A 46 -6.11 -7.70 -4.95
CA VAL A 46 -7.08 -6.61 -4.71
C VAL A 46 -8.14 -7.12 -3.76
N THR A 47 -8.37 -6.37 -2.69
CA THR A 47 -9.47 -6.61 -1.74
C THR A 47 -10.42 -5.42 -1.74
N ASP A 48 -11.68 -5.64 -1.36
CA ASP A 48 -12.66 -4.57 -1.29
C ASP A 48 -12.81 -4.04 0.14
N GLU A 49 -12.91 -2.72 0.31
CA GLU A 49 -13.37 -2.09 1.55
C GLU A 49 -14.58 -1.20 1.30
N VAL A 50 -15.47 -1.13 2.30
CA VAL A 50 -16.57 -0.16 2.32
C VAL A 50 -16.15 1.05 3.17
N PRO A 51 -15.79 2.18 2.56
CA PRO A 51 -15.35 3.35 3.32
C PRO A 51 -16.53 4.00 4.05
N ARG A 52 -16.30 4.48 5.29
CA ARG A 52 -17.29 5.33 5.99
C ARG A 52 -17.25 6.79 5.51
N ARG A 53 -16.08 7.22 5.01
CA ARG A 53 -15.81 8.53 4.40
C ARG A 53 -14.80 8.36 3.27
N VAL A 54 -14.90 9.19 2.25
CA VAL A 54 -14.05 9.20 1.06
C VAL A 54 -13.35 10.54 0.83
N ILE A 55 -13.91 11.65 1.34
CA ILE A 55 -13.24 12.95 1.31
C ILE A 55 -12.23 13.02 2.46
N THR A 56 -10.95 13.11 2.10
CA THR A 56 -9.85 13.38 3.05
C THR A 56 -9.51 14.86 3.00
N ARG A 57 -9.22 15.46 4.15
CA ARG A 57 -8.77 16.86 4.24
C ARG A 57 -7.29 16.94 4.57
N ASN A 58 -6.61 17.93 4.02
CA ASN A 58 -5.23 18.25 4.36
C ASN A 58 -5.07 19.76 4.54
N THR A 59 -4.10 20.16 5.37
CA THR A 59 -3.78 21.56 5.65
C THR A 59 -2.31 21.84 5.35
N SER A 60 -1.70 21.06 4.43
CA SER A 60 -0.30 21.26 4.09
C SER A 60 -0.15 22.57 3.32
N PRO A 61 0.82 23.45 3.67
CA PRO A 61 1.09 24.64 2.90
C PRO A 61 1.69 24.32 1.51
N ASP A 62 2.20 23.10 1.32
CA ASP A 62 2.89 22.67 0.09
C ASP A 62 1.95 22.18 -1.02
N ILE A 63 0.65 22.09 -0.73
CA ILE A 63 -0.35 21.50 -1.64
C ILE A 63 -1.51 22.49 -1.83
N SER A 64 -1.87 22.77 -3.08
CA SER A 64 -2.86 23.79 -3.44
C SER A 64 -4.33 23.39 -3.24
N PHE A 65 -4.60 22.18 -2.73
CA PHE A 65 -5.94 21.67 -2.48
C PHE A 65 -6.12 21.30 -1.01
N ASP A 66 -7.32 21.51 -0.46
CA ASP A 66 -7.66 21.13 0.92
C ASP A 66 -8.30 19.74 1.01
N ARG A 67 -8.72 19.15 -0.12
CA ARG A 67 -9.48 17.89 -0.19
C ARG A 67 -8.93 16.94 -1.24
N SER A 68 -8.94 15.65 -0.92
CA SER A 68 -8.59 14.57 -1.85
C SER A 68 -9.56 13.39 -1.71
N ILE A 69 -9.65 12.60 -2.78
CA ILE A 69 -10.43 11.36 -2.83
C ILE A 69 -9.50 10.27 -3.36
N ASN A 70 -9.42 9.16 -2.64
CA ASN A 70 -8.63 8.00 -3.04
C ASN A 70 -9.56 6.79 -3.24
N PRO A 71 -9.74 6.30 -4.48
CA PRO A 71 -10.58 5.12 -4.75
C PRO A 71 -9.88 3.81 -4.39
N TYR A 72 -8.56 3.84 -4.23
CA TYR A 72 -7.73 2.68 -3.84
C TYR A 72 -6.82 3.05 -2.68
N ARG A 73 -6.41 2.04 -1.89
CA ARG A 73 -5.23 2.08 -1.04
C ARG A 73 -4.15 1.19 -1.66
N GLY A 74 -2.92 1.71 -1.77
CA GLY A 74 -1.87 1.10 -2.59
C GLY A 74 -1.97 1.49 -4.07
N CYS A 75 -0.92 1.22 -4.84
CA CYS A 75 -0.88 1.45 -6.28
C CYS A 75 0.20 0.60 -6.96
N GLU A 76 -0.15 -0.17 -7.99
CA GLU A 76 0.81 -0.98 -8.76
C GLU A 76 1.90 -0.16 -9.45
N HIS A 77 1.64 1.13 -9.74
CA HIS A 77 2.66 2.01 -10.31
C HIS A 77 3.85 2.19 -9.35
N GLY A 78 3.61 2.16 -8.03
CA GLY A 78 4.69 2.12 -7.07
C GLY A 78 5.67 3.29 -7.13
N CYS A 79 5.24 4.52 -7.44
CA CYS A 79 6.17 5.66 -7.42
C CYS A 79 6.88 5.71 -6.05
N VAL A 80 8.23 5.73 -6.06
CA VAL A 80 9.02 5.76 -4.81
C VAL A 80 8.69 6.99 -3.95
N TYR A 81 8.32 8.10 -4.59
CA TYR A 81 7.93 9.37 -3.98
C TYR A 81 6.42 9.49 -3.69
N CYS A 82 5.64 8.41 -3.78
CA CYS A 82 4.19 8.50 -3.57
C CYS A 82 3.86 8.84 -2.11
N PHE A 83 3.17 9.97 -1.90
CA PHE A 83 2.76 10.44 -0.58
C PHE A 83 1.85 9.45 0.18
N ALA A 84 1.19 8.53 -0.52
CA ALA A 84 0.26 7.57 0.07
C ALA A 84 0.96 6.36 0.72
N ARG A 85 2.26 6.12 0.45
CA ARG A 85 3.01 4.98 1.00
C ARG A 85 2.95 4.90 2.54
N PRO A 86 3.19 5.98 3.30
CA PRO A 86 3.13 5.93 4.76
C PRO A 86 1.76 5.55 5.32
N SER A 87 0.67 5.84 4.59
CA SER A 87 -0.68 5.46 5.02
C SER A 87 -0.90 3.95 5.02
N HIS A 88 -0.20 3.20 4.18
CA HIS A 88 -0.30 1.75 4.10
C HIS A 88 0.27 1.06 5.35
N ALA A 89 1.28 1.68 5.98
CA ALA A 89 1.85 1.21 7.25
C ALA A 89 0.83 1.20 8.41
N TYR A 90 -0.21 2.06 8.39
CA TYR A 90 -1.26 2.03 9.41
C TYR A 90 -2.18 0.81 9.28
N LEU A 91 -2.13 0.10 8.16
CA LEU A 91 -2.87 -1.14 7.93
C LEU A 91 -2.07 -2.38 8.34
N GLY A 92 -0.87 -2.20 8.92
CA GLY A 92 0.07 -3.28 9.19
C GLY A 92 0.73 -3.85 7.93
N LEU A 93 0.68 -3.11 6.82
CA LEU A 93 1.24 -3.50 5.53
C LEU A 93 2.53 -2.72 5.25
N SER A 94 3.48 -3.35 4.54
CA SER A 94 4.71 -2.67 4.17
C SER A 94 4.41 -1.45 3.28
N PRO A 95 5.01 -0.27 3.55
CA PRO A 95 4.97 0.86 2.63
C PRO A 95 5.84 0.62 1.37
N GLY A 96 6.54 -0.52 1.29
CA GLY A 96 7.36 -0.97 0.18
C GLY A 96 6.58 -1.85 -0.79
N LEU A 97 6.91 -3.13 -0.88
CA LEU A 97 6.32 -4.07 -1.84
C LEU A 97 4.83 -4.32 -1.62
N ASP A 98 4.36 -4.45 -0.37
CA ASP A 98 2.92 -4.58 -0.09
C ASP A 98 2.12 -3.36 -0.61
N PHE A 99 2.72 -2.17 -0.74
CA PHE A 99 2.03 -1.02 -1.34
C PHE A 99 1.67 -1.23 -2.81
N GLU A 100 2.46 -2.01 -3.52
CA GLU A 100 2.31 -2.27 -4.95
C GLU A 100 1.51 -3.55 -5.21
N THR A 101 1.53 -4.49 -4.27
CA THR A 101 0.97 -5.83 -4.46
C THR A 101 -0.27 -6.10 -3.62
N LYS A 102 -0.56 -5.31 -2.58
CA LYS A 102 -1.76 -5.46 -1.75
C LYS A 102 -2.61 -4.21 -1.86
N LEU A 103 -3.50 -4.22 -2.84
CA LEU A 103 -4.41 -3.12 -3.12
C LEU A 103 -5.74 -3.31 -2.40
N ILE A 104 -6.32 -2.20 -1.98
CA ILE A 104 -7.67 -2.17 -1.39
C ILE A 104 -8.53 -1.22 -2.20
N ALA A 105 -9.49 -1.75 -2.94
CA ALA A 105 -10.45 -1.00 -3.73
C ALA A 105 -11.64 -0.54 -2.88
N ARG A 106 -12.22 0.61 -3.25
CA ARG A 106 -13.42 1.17 -2.61
C ARG A 106 -14.57 1.27 -3.61
N PRO A 107 -15.16 0.14 -4.06
CA PRO A 107 -16.20 0.18 -5.09
C PRO A 107 -17.43 1.00 -4.67
N GLN A 108 -17.74 1.09 -3.38
CA GLN A 108 -18.86 1.90 -2.87
C GLN A 108 -18.52 3.39 -2.68
N ALA A 109 -17.29 3.82 -3.00
CA ALA A 109 -16.86 5.21 -2.83
C ALA A 109 -17.78 6.24 -3.50
N PRO A 110 -18.33 6.04 -4.72
CA PRO A 110 -19.23 7.00 -5.34
C PRO A 110 -20.49 7.26 -4.51
N ARG A 111 -21.11 6.21 -3.96
CA ARG A 111 -22.31 6.33 -3.12
C ARG A 111 -22.01 7.07 -1.82
N VAL A 112 -20.86 6.78 -1.21
CA VAL A 112 -20.43 7.45 0.03
C VAL A 112 -20.10 8.92 -0.25
N LEU A 113 -19.44 9.21 -1.37
CA LEU A 113 -19.13 10.57 -1.82
C LEU A 113 -20.41 11.39 -1.98
N GLU A 114 -21.41 10.86 -2.68
CA GLU A 114 -22.70 11.53 -2.87
C GLU A 114 -23.36 11.88 -1.53
N ALA A 115 -23.39 10.93 -0.59
CA ALA A 115 -23.94 11.14 0.74
C ALA A 115 -23.16 12.20 1.54
N GLU A 116 -21.83 12.25 1.43
CA GLU A 116 -21.01 13.26 2.09
C GLU A 116 -21.20 14.66 1.50
N LEU A 117 -21.29 14.78 0.17
CA LEU A 117 -21.53 16.05 -0.50
C LEU A 117 -22.91 16.62 -0.16
N ARG A 118 -23.94 15.78 -0.03
CA ARG A 118 -25.29 16.20 0.37
C ARG A 118 -25.40 16.66 1.83
N ARG A 119 -24.54 16.16 2.71
CA ARG A 119 -24.51 16.55 4.15
C ARG A 119 -23.78 17.87 4.38
N ALA A 120 -22.96 18.31 3.44
CA ALA A 120 -22.19 19.53 3.55
C ALA A 120 -23.01 20.73 3.08
N SER A 121 -23.83 21.25 3.99
CA SER A 121 -24.37 22.62 4.00
C SER A 121 -24.20 23.20 5.39
#